data_AF-A0A7Y2IRQ7-F1
#
_entry.id   AF-A0A7Y2IRQ7-F1
#
_cell.length_a   1.000
_cell.length_b   1.000
_cell.length_c   1.000
_cell.angle_alpha   90.00
_cell.angle_beta   90.00
_cell.angle_gamma   90.00
#
_symmetry.space_group_name_H-M   'P 1'
#
loop_
_entity.id
_entity.type
_entity.pdbx_description
1 polymer ?
#
loop_
_entity_poly.entity_id
_entity_poly.type
_entity_poly.pdbx_seq_one_letter_code
_entity_poly.pdbx_strand_id
1 'polypeptide(L)'
;MKRWLRTGRSTMLVVAGWNLFDALLHVVVDMVEPPRIGGNLAVPAAAAVAYLVASPLLAAFAATLAGGAVLGLNLAWVVNEGGIAAPAFVFIAVTLVLLGWAVRRFLQEAPDAARDAAQSWHARTWVRATVAVVAMVGMAAVTFGAALGQAFERQVHNDELVAADYWNDELVILSAGMGFDNIIGVPDDDLESVRDAGGTYYAEPACVEPHDPLVSTFSPATIERGYRGFADYDDGLPIVVSWPVLTSTVQPEDFLFTLNTGEQVVPHSAGLVPNWELNERNVIVVFGDFGNRGRADEPDAVFPVKLEIVDDGTPLVFLGPDGEQSGVGLTWETDATPYDSGPRLVGAKLNHVGEEPEGEGGFGLLENTLLPNDEFALYGGGDFRLRVLTSGGFSPDGLTGVTPDQYEDFFRIHAIGTDGSTVLLSEAGVDYEVAGGTLRVIGLSDLGKPAGDGVYYDDCYAEDADNYIDIILEGDEAAARSITHIEIPAEGDYLPFYNPGGPGPTPFPDVRYTAPGPPDLEPVTIALDDPMRVSTE
;
A
#
# COMPACT_ATOMS: atom_id res chain seq x y z
N MET A 1 -2.87 25.17 45.02
CA MET A 1 -1.67 25.27 44.16
C MET A 1 -0.53 26.15 44.70
N LYS A 2 -0.70 27.44 45.04
CA LYS A 2 0.41 28.35 45.43
C LYS A 2 1.30 27.90 46.61
N ARG A 3 0.85 26.97 47.47
CA ARG A 3 1.64 26.43 48.60
C ARG A 3 2.55 25.25 48.23
N TRP A 4 2.23 24.52 47.16
CA TRP A 4 2.93 23.29 46.73
C TRP A 4 4.04 23.54 45.70
N LEU A 5 4.03 24.67 44.98
CA LEU A 5 4.98 24.99 43.89
C LEU A 5 6.11 25.92 44.33
N ARG A 6 6.60 25.73 45.56
CA ARG A 6 7.62 26.60 46.17
C ARG A 6 9.03 26.22 45.79
N THR A 7 9.25 24.96 45.44
CA THR A 7 10.57 24.46 45.07
C THR A 7 10.63 23.94 43.64
N GLY A 8 11.82 23.89 43.06
CA GLY A 8 12.05 23.28 41.74
C GLY A 8 11.61 21.83 41.73
N ARG A 9 11.92 21.08 42.80
CA ARG A 9 11.54 19.67 42.97
C ARG A 9 10.03 19.46 42.97
N SER A 10 9.29 20.24 43.75
CA SER A 10 7.83 20.12 43.77
C SER A 10 7.19 20.55 42.44
N THR A 11 7.84 21.46 41.71
CA THR A 11 7.40 21.83 40.35
C THR A 11 7.63 20.66 39.38
N MET A 12 8.78 19.97 39.45
CA MET A 12 9.06 18.78 38.64
C MET A 12 8.08 17.63 38.87
N LEU A 13 7.61 17.41 40.10
CA LEU A 13 6.57 16.39 40.34
C LEU A 13 5.25 16.72 39.63
N VAL A 14 4.89 18.00 39.56
CA VAL A 14 3.70 18.42 38.83
C VAL A 14 3.89 18.23 37.33
N VAL A 15 5.07 18.53 36.79
CA VAL A 15 5.37 18.28 35.37
C VAL A 15 5.36 16.79 35.05
N ALA A 16 5.96 15.96 35.90
CA ALA A 16 5.96 14.51 35.73
C ALA A 16 4.55 13.92 35.82
N GLY A 17 3.73 14.38 36.76
CA GLY A 17 2.33 13.96 36.86
C GLY A 17 1.51 14.34 35.63
N TRP A 18 1.72 15.53 35.08
CA TRP A 18 1.09 15.95 33.82
C TRP A 18 1.50 15.08 32.64
N ASN A 19 2.79 14.76 32.50
CA ASN A 19 3.30 13.96 31.38
C ASN A 19 2.91 12.48 31.49
N LEU A 20 2.80 11.94 32.72
CA LEU A 20 2.25 10.60 32.94
C LEU A 20 0.76 10.55 32.63
N PHE A 21 0.01 11.61 32.95
CA PHE A 21 -1.39 11.71 32.58
C PHE A 21 -1.56 11.78 31.06
N ASP A 22 -0.78 12.62 30.37
CA ASP A 22 -0.81 12.72 28.90
C ASP A 22 -0.45 11.37 28.24
N ALA A 23 0.64 10.71 28.68
CA ALA A 23 1.00 9.39 28.17
C ALA A 23 -0.09 8.33 28.41
N LEU A 24 -0.72 8.33 29.60
CA LEU A 24 -1.80 7.40 29.92
C LEU A 24 -3.08 7.69 29.13
N LEU A 25 -3.37 8.97 28.85
CA LEU A 25 -4.49 9.35 28.00
C LEU A 25 -4.33 8.77 26.59
N HIS A 26 -3.14 8.84 25.99
CA HIS A 26 -2.89 8.25 24.66
C HIS A 26 -3.01 6.74 24.65
N VAL A 27 -2.53 6.06 25.70
CA VAL A 27 -2.71 4.61 25.85
C VAL A 27 -4.19 4.23 26.02
N VAL A 28 -4.99 5.06 26.70
CA VAL A 28 -6.41 4.76 26.96
C VAL A 28 -7.32 5.10 25.77
N VAL A 29 -6.93 6.04 24.94
CA VAL A 29 -7.67 6.43 23.71
C VAL A 29 -7.18 5.62 22.49
N ASP A 30 -6.44 4.53 22.74
CA ASP A 30 -5.88 3.61 21.75
C ASP A 30 -5.02 4.24 20.64
N MET A 31 -4.51 5.45 20.90
CA MET A 31 -3.51 6.10 20.05
C MET A 31 -2.12 5.72 20.54
N VAL A 32 -1.70 4.48 20.24
CA VAL A 32 -0.35 4.02 20.56
C VAL A 32 0.64 4.73 19.64
N GLU A 33 1.18 5.85 20.14
CA GLU A 33 2.16 6.68 19.43
C GLU A 33 3.54 6.56 20.13
N PRO A 34 4.39 5.57 19.78
CA PRO A 34 5.62 5.28 20.53
C PRO A 34 6.57 6.48 20.72
N PRO A 35 6.80 7.35 19.71
CA PRO A 35 7.65 8.53 19.88
C PRO A 35 7.08 9.52 20.90
N ARG A 36 5.77 9.76 20.89
CA ARG A 36 5.10 10.69 21.81
C ARG A 36 5.08 10.17 23.23
N ILE A 37 4.77 8.88 23.41
CA ILE A 37 4.84 8.20 24.71
C ILE A 37 6.28 8.30 25.25
N GLY A 38 7.28 8.02 24.41
CA GLY A 38 8.70 8.16 24.76
C GLY A 38 9.09 9.59 25.18
N GLY A 39 8.62 10.61 24.47
CA GLY A 39 8.83 12.01 24.81
C GLY A 39 8.27 12.38 26.18
N ASN A 40 7.05 11.94 26.47
CA ASN A 40 6.40 12.18 27.75
C ASN A 40 7.08 11.44 28.92
N LEU A 41 7.62 10.24 28.68
CA LEU A 41 8.35 9.47 29.71
C LEU A 41 9.72 10.05 30.07
N ALA A 42 10.30 10.91 29.22
CA ALA A 42 11.55 11.62 29.55
C ALA A 42 11.39 12.58 30.74
N VAL A 43 10.18 13.13 30.96
CA VAL A 43 9.90 14.08 32.05
C VAL A 43 9.91 13.43 33.43
N PRO A 44 9.22 12.29 33.67
CA PRO A 44 9.36 11.50 34.91
C PRO A 44 10.80 11.07 35.21
N ALA A 45 11.57 10.67 34.18
CA ALA A 45 12.98 10.33 34.36
C ALA A 45 13.80 11.54 34.84
N ALA A 46 13.61 12.72 34.23
CA ALA A 46 14.25 13.95 34.69
C ALA A 46 13.80 14.38 36.08
N ALA A 47 12.53 14.15 36.44
CA ALA A 47 12.05 14.38 37.80
C ALA A 47 12.74 13.46 38.82
N ALA A 48 12.93 12.18 38.49
CA ALA A 48 13.68 11.25 39.35
C ALA A 48 15.13 11.73 39.55
N VAL A 49 15.82 12.15 38.49
CA VAL A 49 17.18 12.74 38.57
C VAL A 49 17.19 13.99 39.46
N ALA A 50 16.21 14.89 39.29
CA ALA A 50 16.10 16.11 40.09
C ALA A 50 15.87 15.86 41.60
N TYR A 51 15.29 14.71 41.96
CA TYR A 51 15.09 14.27 43.34
C TYR A 51 16.30 13.58 43.93
N LEU A 52 16.99 12.76 43.14
CA LEU A 52 18.17 12.01 43.56
C LEU A 52 19.41 12.92 43.70
N VAL A 53 19.49 13.98 42.89
CA VAL A 53 20.65 14.87 42.87
C VAL A 53 20.40 16.10 43.76
N ALA A 54 21.32 16.36 44.71
CA ALA A 54 21.23 17.50 45.63
C ALA A 54 21.53 18.86 44.99
N SER A 55 22.06 18.88 43.77
CA SER A 55 22.42 20.11 43.04
C SER A 55 21.23 20.67 42.26
N PRO A 56 20.76 21.89 42.58
CA PRO A 56 19.72 22.55 41.80
C PRO A 56 20.13 22.79 40.34
N LEU A 57 21.41 22.99 40.06
CA LEU A 57 21.90 23.19 38.69
C LEU A 57 21.81 21.91 37.84
N LEU A 58 22.14 20.76 38.41
CA LEU A 58 21.98 19.48 37.70
C LEU A 58 20.49 19.13 37.52
N ALA A 59 19.65 19.46 38.49
CA ALA A 59 18.19 19.32 38.36
C ALA A 59 17.60 20.24 37.26
N ALA A 60 18.08 21.48 37.17
CA ALA A 60 17.73 22.40 36.08
C ALA A 60 18.19 21.87 34.70
N PHE A 61 19.37 21.26 34.65
CA PHE A 61 19.90 20.65 33.43
C PHE A 61 19.05 19.45 32.98
N ALA A 62 18.74 18.53 33.89
CA ALA A 62 17.87 17.39 33.61
C ALA A 62 16.48 17.82 33.11
N ALA A 63 15.87 18.83 33.75
CA ALA A 63 14.58 19.38 33.32
C ALA A 63 14.64 19.98 31.90
N THR A 64 15.78 20.56 31.51
CA THR A 64 15.90 21.13 30.16
C THR A 64 16.12 20.06 29.10
N LEU A 65 16.88 19.00 29.40
CA LEU A 65 17.01 17.85 28.50
C LEU A 65 15.66 17.19 28.24
N ALA A 66 14.83 17.04 29.28
CA ALA A 66 13.47 16.53 29.12
C ALA A 66 12.61 17.43 28.21
N GLY A 67 12.76 18.76 28.29
CA GLY A 67 12.05 19.68 27.39
C GLY A 67 12.48 19.52 25.92
N GLY A 68 13.77 19.29 25.68
CA GLY A 68 14.29 18.96 24.35
C GLY A 68 13.76 17.64 23.82
N ALA A 69 13.68 16.61 24.67
CA ALA A 69 13.14 15.29 24.31
C ALA A 69 11.64 15.34 23.98
N VAL A 70 10.83 16.03 24.80
CA VAL A 70 9.40 16.23 24.54
C VAL A 70 9.21 16.92 23.19
N LEU A 71 9.87 18.06 22.97
CA LEU A 71 9.69 18.80 21.72
C LEU A 71 10.19 18.01 20.50
N GLY A 72 11.35 17.36 20.62
CA GLY A 72 11.96 16.63 19.53
C GLY A 72 11.19 15.39 19.08
N LEU A 73 10.78 14.56 20.04
CA LEU A 73 10.05 13.33 19.74
C LEU A 73 8.61 13.61 19.28
N ASN A 74 7.99 14.68 19.79
CA ASN A 74 6.71 15.13 19.26
C ASN A 74 6.87 15.71 17.84
N LEU A 75 7.89 16.53 17.56
CA LEU A 75 8.11 17.02 16.18
C LEU A 75 8.41 15.89 15.18
N ALA A 76 9.14 14.85 15.59
CA ALA A 76 9.40 13.68 14.75
C ALA A 76 8.10 12.93 14.41
N TRP A 77 7.22 12.75 15.39
CA TRP A 77 5.90 12.16 15.15
C TRP A 77 5.07 12.96 14.15
N VAL A 78 5.11 14.28 14.23
CA VAL A 78 4.35 15.19 13.34
C VAL A 78 4.78 15.10 11.89
N VAL A 79 6.08 14.94 11.68
CA VAL A 79 6.62 14.72 10.33
C VAL A 79 6.20 13.35 9.80
N ASN A 80 6.04 12.35 10.67
CA ASN A 80 5.62 11.00 10.28
C ASN A 80 4.13 10.90 9.94
N GLU A 81 3.28 11.59 10.70
CA GLU A 81 1.81 11.50 10.56
C GLU A 81 1.19 12.62 9.70
N GLY A 82 2.01 13.47 9.06
CA GLY A 82 1.51 14.54 8.19
C GLY A 82 0.75 15.68 8.89
N GLY A 83 0.70 15.72 10.23
CA GLY A 83 -0.02 16.78 10.95
C GLY A 83 0.03 16.72 12.49
N ILE A 84 -0.55 17.74 13.13
CA ILE A 84 -0.80 17.78 14.58
C ILE A 84 -2.28 18.07 14.84
N ALA A 85 -2.98 17.17 15.53
CA ALA A 85 -4.27 17.49 16.11
C ALA A 85 -4.11 18.65 17.13
N ALA A 86 -4.92 19.71 17.00
CA ALA A 86 -4.87 20.90 17.85
C ALA A 86 -4.75 20.63 19.38
N PRO A 87 -5.36 19.57 19.96
CA PRO A 87 -5.13 19.19 21.35
C PRO A 87 -3.67 18.90 21.68
N ALA A 88 -2.92 18.21 20.82
CA ALA A 88 -1.53 17.83 21.08
C ALA A 88 -0.61 19.06 21.21
N PHE A 89 -0.86 20.12 20.44
CA PHE A 89 -0.17 21.40 20.62
C PHE A 89 -0.36 21.98 22.02
N VAL A 90 -1.57 21.86 22.58
CA VAL A 90 -1.87 22.33 23.94
C VAL A 90 -1.10 21.51 24.97
N PHE A 91 -1.05 20.17 24.83
CA PHE A 91 -0.32 19.30 25.75
C PHE A 91 1.19 19.56 25.74
N ILE A 92 1.79 19.70 24.55
CA ILE A 92 3.21 20.04 24.39
C ILE A 92 3.51 21.42 24.98
N ALA A 93 2.69 22.43 24.65
CA ALA A 93 2.88 23.79 25.15
C ALA A 93 2.80 23.86 26.69
N VAL A 94 1.83 23.16 27.30
CA VAL A 94 1.71 23.08 28.76
C VAL A 94 2.94 22.43 29.37
N THR A 95 3.43 21.31 28.82
CA THR A 95 4.65 20.64 29.29
C THR A 95 5.87 21.57 29.24
N LEU A 96 6.08 22.28 28.13
CA LEU A 96 7.22 23.19 27.97
C LEU A 96 7.16 24.37 28.94
N VAL A 97 5.98 24.95 29.15
CA VAL A 97 5.78 26.04 30.13
C VAL A 97 6.09 25.55 31.54
N LEU A 98 5.62 24.36 31.91
CA LEU A 98 5.85 23.77 33.22
C LEU A 98 7.33 23.44 33.46
N LEU A 99 8.03 22.89 32.46
CA LEU A 99 9.46 22.63 32.51
C LEU A 99 10.27 23.92 32.63
N GLY A 100 9.95 24.94 31.82
CA GLY A 100 10.58 26.25 31.93
C GLY A 100 10.39 26.87 33.32
N TRP A 101 9.23 26.64 33.95
CA TRP A 101 8.98 27.09 35.31
C TRP A 101 9.80 26.30 36.35
N ALA A 102 9.93 24.99 36.20
CA ALA A 102 10.76 24.15 37.06
C ALA A 102 12.24 24.56 37.00
N VAL A 103 12.77 24.77 35.78
CA VAL A 103 14.13 25.28 35.55
C VAL A 103 14.34 26.61 36.27
N ARG A 104 13.43 27.57 36.10
CA ARG A 104 13.50 28.87 36.77
C ARG A 104 13.55 28.73 38.29
N ARG A 105 12.81 27.79 38.87
CA ARG A 105 12.80 27.53 40.32
C ARG A 105 14.10 26.94 40.82
N PHE A 106 14.66 25.95 40.13
CA PHE A 106 15.96 25.40 40.50
C PHE A 106 17.09 26.43 40.45
N LEU A 107 17.07 27.33 39.47
CA LEU A 107 18.03 28.44 39.39
C LEU A 107 17.87 29.44 40.56
N GLN A 108 16.64 29.64 41.05
CA GLN A 108 16.34 30.41 42.26
C GLN A 108 16.70 29.70 43.57
N GLU A 109 17.09 28.44 43.53
CA GLU A 109 17.54 27.66 44.69
C GLU A 109 19.07 27.50 44.71
N ALA A 110 19.74 27.74 43.59
CA ALA A 110 21.19 27.68 43.50
C ALA A 110 21.86 28.77 44.37
N PRO A 111 23.02 28.48 45.00
CA PRO A 111 23.81 29.46 45.77
C PRO A 111 24.17 30.68 44.93
N ASP A 112 24.25 31.88 45.52
CA ASP A 112 24.39 33.14 44.78
C ASP A 112 25.61 33.17 43.82
N ALA A 113 26.76 32.64 44.23
CA ALA A 113 27.94 32.53 43.36
C ALA A 113 27.73 31.61 42.15
N ALA A 114 26.94 30.54 42.33
CA ALA A 114 26.55 29.63 41.28
C ALA A 114 25.41 30.20 40.42
N ARG A 115 24.53 31.01 41.02
CA ARG A 115 23.45 31.74 40.34
C ARG A 115 23.98 32.86 39.48
N ASP A 116 25.03 33.59 39.88
CA ASP A 116 25.62 34.68 39.10
C ASP A 116 26.46 34.15 37.93
N ALA A 117 27.22 33.07 38.17
CA ALA A 117 27.87 32.30 37.10
C ALA A 117 26.83 31.69 36.15
N ALA A 118 25.74 31.13 36.70
CA ALA A 118 24.64 30.61 35.90
C ALA A 118 23.87 31.73 35.20
N GLN A 119 23.64 32.92 35.75
CA GLN A 119 22.86 33.97 35.07
C GLN A 119 23.64 34.61 33.93
N SER A 120 24.95 34.80 34.09
CA SER A 120 25.83 35.31 33.03
C SER A 120 26.09 34.29 31.92
N TRP A 121 26.15 32.99 32.26
CA TRP A 121 26.30 31.88 31.31
C TRP A 121 24.95 31.39 30.72
N HIS A 122 23.85 31.40 31.47
CA HIS A 122 22.51 31.00 31.02
C HIS A 122 21.84 32.05 30.13
N ALA A 123 21.97 33.36 30.38
CA ALA A 123 21.27 34.33 29.54
C ALA A 123 21.73 34.32 28.06
N ARG A 124 22.98 33.91 27.79
CA ARG A 124 23.57 33.94 26.43
C ARG A 124 23.90 32.56 25.89
N THR A 125 24.40 31.65 26.72
CA THR A 125 24.81 30.31 26.26
C THR A 125 23.66 29.31 26.34
N TRP A 126 22.70 29.46 27.26
CA TRP A 126 21.55 28.53 27.34
C TRP A 126 20.46 28.82 26.33
N VAL A 127 20.11 30.08 26.07
CA VAL A 127 19.20 30.38 24.96
C VAL A 127 19.82 29.85 23.66
N ARG A 128 21.13 30.03 23.46
CA ARG A 128 21.83 29.50 22.28
C ARG A 128 21.95 27.98 22.29
N ALA A 129 22.21 27.33 23.42
CA ALA A 129 22.35 25.87 23.51
C ALA A 129 21.00 25.16 23.43
N THR A 130 19.95 25.70 24.05
CA THR A 130 18.58 25.19 23.91
C THR A 130 18.07 25.43 22.51
N VAL A 131 18.25 26.61 21.92
CA VAL A 131 17.91 26.85 20.51
C VAL A 131 18.74 25.94 19.59
N ALA A 132 20.03 25.72 19.87
CA ALA A 132 20.86 24.82 19.08
C ALA A 132 20.45 23.35 19.23
N VAL A 133 20.09 22.89 20.44
CA VAL A 133 19.62 21.51 20.67
C VAL A 133 18.24 21.32 20.04
N VAL A 134 17.32 22.27 20.20
CA VAL A 134 16.01 22.23 19.52
C VAL A 134 16.18 22.29 18.01
N ALA A 135 17.10 23.11 17.49
CA ALA A 135 17.40 23.17 16.07
C ALA A 135 18.08 21.89 15.58
N MET A 136 19.01 21.30 16.33
CA MET A 136 19.67 20.05 15.97
C MET A 136 18.71 18.86 16.03
N VAL A 137 17.84 18.80 17.04
CA VAL A 137 16.85 17.73 17.17
C VAL A 137 15.71 17.91 16.17
N GLY A 138 15.25 19.14 15.94
CA GLY A 138 14.30 19.45 14.85
C GLY A 138 14.90 19.15 13.48
N MET A 139 16.16 19.51 13.25
CA MET A 139 16.85 19.18 11.99
C MET A 139 17.11 17.68 11.87
N ALA A 140 17.47 16.98 12.95
CA ALA A 140 17.60 15.53 12.95
C ALA A 140 16.26 14.84 12.69
N ALA A 141 15.16 15.31 13.27
CA ALA A 141 13.81 14.80 13.02
C ALA A 141 13.37 15.04 11.57
N VAL A 142 13.61 16.24 11.02
CA VAL A 142 13.34 16.55 9.60
C VAL A 142 14.24 15.70 8.69
N THR A 143 15.52 15.54 9.02
CA THR A 143 16.45 14.72 8.24
C THR A 143 16.07 13.24 8.31
N PHE A 144 15.59 12.77 9.46
CA PHE A 144 15.15 11.39 9.66
C PHE A 144 13.82 11.10 8.95
N GLY A 145 12.84 12.00 9.04
CA GLY A 145 11.59 11.90 8.27
C GLY A 145 11.83 11.96 6.76
N ALA A 146 12.70 12.87 6.30
CA ALA A 146 13.11 12.93 4.91
C ALA A 146 13.89 11.67 4.48
N ALA A 147 14.70 11.09 5.37
CA ALA A 147 15.41 9.83 5.09
C ALA A 147 14.47 8.62 5.03
N LEU A 148 13.40 8.59 5.82
CA LEU A 148 12.36 7.56 5.76
C LEU A 148 11.52 7.68 4.47
N GLY A 149 11.08 8.89 4.12
CA GLY A 149 10.37 9.12 2.84
C GLY A 149 11.24 8.74 1.63
N GLN A 150 12.52 9.12 1.64
CA GLN A 150 13.46 8.66 0.60
C GLN A 150 13.74 7.16 0.63
N ALA A 151 13.63 6.49 1.77
CA ALA A 151 13.79 5.05 1.85
C ALA A 151 12.58 4.34 1.23
N PHE A 152 11.38 4.87 1.43
CA PHE A 152 10.15 4.39 0.81
C PHE A 152 10.21 4.53 -0.71
N GLU A 153 10.43 5.75 -1.21
CA GLU A 153 10.46 6.05 -2.65
C GLU A 153 11.51 5.17 -3.37
N ARG A 154 12.64 4.89 -2.72
CA ARG A 154 13.68 3.98 -3.26
C ARG A 154 13.29 2.50 -3.30
N GLN A 155 12.33 2.06 -2.50
CA GLN A 155 11.91 0.66 -2.51
C GLN A 155 10.85 0.38 -3.58
N VAL A 156 9.94 1.33 -3.82
CA VAL A 156 8.92 1.19 -4.88
C VAL A 156 9.39 1.69 -6.25
N HIS A 157 10.41 2.55 -6.31
CA HIS A 157 11.01 3.05 -7.55
C HIS A 157 12.48 2.64 -7.71
N ASN A 158 12.80 1.38 -7.43
CA ASN A 158 14.10 0.80 -7.82
C ASN A 158 13.95 0.02 -9.13
N ASP A 159 14.97 0.01 -9.98
CA ASP A 159 14.89 -0.76 -11.21
C ASP A 159 15.12 -2.27 -11.00
N GLU A 160 15.14 -2.75 -9.75
CA GLU A 160 15.43 -4.15 -9.43
C GLU A 160 14.32 -5.05 -9.98
N LEU A 161 14.71 -6.01 -10.82
CA LEU A 161 13.83 -7.05 -11.32
C LEU A 161 14.50 -8.39 -11.05
N VAL A 162 13.73 -9.34 -10.53
CA VAL A 162 14.20 -10.69 -10.25
C VAL A 162 13.19 -11.65 -10.83
N ALA A 163 13.60 -12.36 -11.88
CA ALA A 163 12.77 -13.35 -12.54
C ALA A 163 11.40 -12.78 -12.98
N ALA A 164 11.37 -11.51 -13.38
CA ALA A 164 10.16 -10.79 -13.74
C ALA A 164 9.59 -11.25 -15.07
N ASP A 165 8.28 -11.46 -15.10
CA ASP A 165 7.61 -12.02 -16.26
C ASP A 165 7.54 -11.02 -17.42
N TYR A 166 7.84 -11.49 -18.63
CA TYR A 166 7.34 -10.87 -19.85
C TYR A 166 6.30 -11.76 -20.52
N TRP A 167 5.32 -11.13 -21.16
CA TRP A 167 4.07 -11.72 -21.63
C TRP A 167 3.94 -11.77 -23.15
N ASN A 168 4.86 -11.12 -23.87
CA ASN A 168 4.89 -11.09 -25.32
C ASN A 168 6.34 -10.89 -25.80
N ASP A 169 6.66 -11.39 -26.99
CA ASP A 169 7.96 -11.18 -27.65
C ASP A 169 8.19 -9.71 -28.03
N GLU A 170 7.13 -8.90 -28.08
CA GLU A 170 7.19 -7.46 -28.36
C GLU A 170 6.64 -6.64 -27.19
N LEU A 171 7.23 -5.46 -26.97
CA LEU A 171 6.71 -4.48 -26.03
C LEU A 171 5.39 -3.88 -26.55
N VAL A 172 4.29 -4.14 -25.84
CA VAL A 172 2.95 -3.66 -26.16
C VAL A 172 2.19 -3.29 -24.88
N ILE A 173 1.19 -2.43 -25.02
CA ILE A 173 0.19 -2.18 -23.97
C ILE A 173 -0.92 -3.23 -24.15
N LEU A 174 -1.14 -4.04 -23.12
CA LEU A 174 -2.17 -5.09 -23.08
C LEU A 174 -3.53 -4.49 -22.69
N SER A 175 -3.56 -3.59 -21.72
CA SER A 175 -4.74 -2.79 -21.36
C SER A 175 -4.36 -1.45 -20.73
N ALA A 176 -5.22 -0.45 -20.88
CA ALA A 176 -5.10 0.85 -20.21
C ALA A 176 -6.48 1.50 -20.01
N GLY A 177 -7.47 0.68 -19.65
CA GLY A 177 -8.84 1.14 -19.39
C GLY A 177 -8.98 1.66 -17.97
N MET A 178 -9.83 2.67 -17.77
CA MET A 178 -10.18 3.14 -16.43
C MET A 178 -10.70 1.98 -15.57
N GLY A 179 -10.23 1.89 -14.33
CA GLY A 179 -10.67 0.89 -13.36
C GLY A 179 -11.91 1.33 -12.60
N PHE A 180 -11.90 2.56 -12.09
CA PHE A 180 -12.96 3.12 -11.24
C PHE A 180 -12.84 4.64 -11.05
N ASP A 181 -13.93 5.27 -10.61
CA ASP A 181 -14.09 6.71 -10.44
C ASP A 181 -13.95 7.17 -8.98
N ASN A 182 -13.20 8.26 -8.74
CA ASN A 182 -13.35 9.17 -7.58
C ASN A 182 -13.15 8.58 -6.15
N ILE A 183 -12.53 7.40 -6.00
CA ILE A 183 -12.32 6.74 -4.68
C ILE A 183 -10.88 6.83 -4.17
N ILE A 184 -10.01 7.59 -4.84
CA ILE A 184 -8.60 7.75 -4.46
C ILE A 184 -8.33 9.18 -3.98
N GLY A 185 -7.59 9.34 -2.89
CA GLY A 185 -7.39 10.66 -2.28
C GLY A 185 -8.58 11.13 -1.44
N VAL A 186 -9.40 10.22 -0.91
CA VAL A 186 -10.53 10.56 -0.02
C VAL A 186 -10.01 10.79 1.41
N PRO A 187 -10.21 11.97 2.03
CA PRO A 187 -9.56 12.32 3.29
C PRO A 187 -9.97 11.49 4.51
N ASP A 188 -11.23 11.05 4.55
CA ASP A 188 -11.85 10.33 5.66
C ASP A 188 -12.52 9.04 5.16
N ASP A 189 -12.46 7.98 5.96
CA ASP A 189 -13.00 6.65 5.67
C ASP A 189 -14.39 6.42 6.31
N ASP A 190 -15.03 7.48 6.81
CA ASP A 190 -16.37 7.36 7.38
C ASP A 190 -17.44 7.09 6.30
N LEU A 191 -18.57 6.54 6.73
CA LEU A 191 -19.66 6.12 5.83
C LEU A 191 -20.15 7.23 4.90
N GLU A 192 -20.22 8.49 5.35
CA GLU A 192 -20.69 9.61 4.52
C GLU A 192 -19.63 9.94 3.47
N SER A 193 -18.37 10.08 3.87
CA SER A 193 -17.25 10.36 2.96
C SER A 193 -17.06 9.27 1.89
N VAL A 194 -17.12 8.00 2.28
CA VAL A 194 -17.01 6.86 1.36
C VAL A 194 -18.18 6.83 0.38
N ARG A 195 -19.41 7.07 0.86
CA ARG A 195 -20.59 7.10 -0.01
C ARG A 195 -20.57 8.28 -0.97
N ASP A 196 -20.16 9.47 -0.52
CA ASP A 196 -20.08 10.67 -1.35
C ASP A 196 -18.99 10.53 -2.43
N ALA A 197 -17.89 9.84 -2.11
CA ALA A 197 -16.88 9.44 -3.08
C ALA A 197 -17.40 8.39 -4.08
N GLY A 198 -18.54 7.76 -3.80
CA GLY A 198 -19.15 6.66 -4.56
C GLY A 198 -18.42 5.33 -4.39
N GLY A 199 -17.76 5.15 -3.24
CA GLY A 199 -17.15 3.90 -2.82
C GLY A 199 -18.11 2.98 -2.07
N THR A 200 -17.54 1.89 -1.56
CA THR A 200 -18.24 0.82 -0.85
C THR A 200 -17.81 0.82 0.61
N TYR A 201 -18.77 0.64 1.52
CA TYR A 201 -18.56 0.64 2.97
C TYR A 201 -19.23 -0.60 3.58
N TYR A 202 -18.43 -1.53 4.09
CA TYR A 202 -18.91 -2.71 4.80
C TYR A 202 -18.71 -2.53 6.31
N ALA A 203 -19.78 -2.13 7.00
CA ALA A 203 -19.72 -1.56 8.34
C ALA A 203 -19.33 -2.54 9.46
N GLU A 204 -19.78 -3.78 9.35
CA GLU A 204 -19.66 -4.78 10.42
C GLU A 204 -19.31 -6.14 9.78
N PRO A 205 -18.09 -6.29 9.22
CA PRO A 205 -17.65 -7.58 8.71
C PRO A 205 -17.55 -8.56 9.87
N ALA A 206 -18.07 -9.77 9.69
CA ALA A 206 -18.22 -10.74 10.78
C ALA A 206 -16.88 -11.23 11.38
N CYS A 207 -15.76 -10.88 10.75
CA CYS A 207 -14.43 -11.44 10.93
C CYS A 207 -13.44 -10.58 11.74
N VAL A 208 -13.76 -9.32 12.07
CA VAL A 208 -12.87 -8.42 12.86
C VAL A 208 -13.56 -8.01 14.17
N GLU A 209 -12.84 -7.97 15.30
CA GLU A 209 -13.32 -7.48 16.60
C GLU A 209 -12.29 -6.52 17.24
N PRO A 210 -12.62 -5.24 17.51
CA PRO A 210 -13.89 -4.57 17.18
C PRO A 210 -14.06 -4.46 15.66
N HIS A 211 -15.29 -4.61 15.17
CA HIS A 211 -15.61 -4.55 13.74
C HIS A 211 -15.19 -3.21 13.11
N ASP A 212 -13.96 -3.13 12.61
CA ASP A 212 -13.52 -2.01 11.78
C ASP A 212 -14.14 -2.17 10.38
N PRO A 213 -14.65 -1.09 9.77
CA PRO A 213 -15.28 -1.17 8.47
C PRO A 213 -14.25 -1.49 7.38
N LEU A 214 -14.66 -2.27 6.38
CA LEU A 214 -13.91 -2.38 5.12
C LEU A 214 -14.43 -1.31 4.16
N VAL A 215 -13.52 -0.56 3.56
CA VAL A 215 -13.85 0.53 2.64
C VAL A 215 -13.04 0.44 1.35
N SER A 216 -13.62 0.88 0.24
CA SER A 216 -12.94 0.87 -1.06
C SER A 216 -12.13 2.15 -1.34
N THR A 217 -12.07 3.08 -0.39
CA THR A 217 -11.43 4.39 -0.58
C THR A 217 -10.01 4.43 -0.03
N PHE A 218 -9.13 5.18 -0.68
CA PHE A 218 -7.75 5.37 -0.22
C PHE A 218 -7.46 6.83 0.12
N SER A 219 -6.75 7.06 1.23
CA SER A 219 -6.39 8.41 1.68
C SER A 219 -5.28 9.03 0.83
N PRO A 220 -5.20 10.38 0.74
CA PRO A 220 -4.10 11.06 0.08
C PRO A 220 -2.72 10.66 0.64
N ALA A 221 -2.65 10.47 1.96
CA ALA A 221 -1.41 10.08 2.63
C ALA A 221 -0.93 8.67 2.23
N THR A 222 -1.85 7.78 1.84
CA THR A 222 -1.49 6.46 1.29
C THR A 222 -0.85 6.60 -0.09
N ILE A 223 -1.41 7.48 -0.93
CA ILE A 223 -0.91 7.71 -2.31
C ILE A 223 0.45 8.40 -2.29
N GLU A 224 0.61 9.46 -1.48
CA GLU A 224 1.87 10.19 -1.33
C GLU A 224 3.04 9.33 -0.84
N ARG A 225 2.75 8.16 -0.26
CA ARG A 225 3.77 7.16 0.06
C ARG A 225 4.12 6.35 -1.19
N GLY A 226 3.15 5.66 -1.78
CA GLY A 226 3.32 4.68 -2.87
C GLY A 226 3.67 5.21 -4.25
N TYR A 227 3.38 6.49 -4.50
CA TYR A 227 3.29 7.03 -5.85
C TYR A 227 4.07 8.35 -5.99
N ARG A 228 4.53 8.63 -7.22
CA ARG A 228 5.02 9.96 -7.60
C ARG A 228 3.84 10.83 -7.97
N GLY A 229 3.52 11.79 -7.13
CA GLY A 229 2.44 12.76 -7.35
C GLY A 229 1.54 12.91 -6.13
N PHE A 230 0.27 13.23 -6.38
CA PHE A 230 -0.78 13.32 -5.37
C PHE A 230 -2.07 12.71 -5.90
N ALA A 231 -3.08 12.62 -5.05
CA ALA A 231 -4.46 12.32 -5.45
C ALA A 231 -5.46 13.16 -4.65
N ASP A 232 -6.55 13.59 -5.28
CA ASP A 232 -7.62 14.37 -4.66
C ASP A 232 -8.96 14.00 -5.30
N TYR A 233 -9.62 12.97 -4.76
CA TYR A 233 -10.81 12.35 -5.36
C TYR A 233 -10.56 11.89 -6.81
N ASP A 234 -9.40 11.29 -7.03
CA ASP A 234 -8.96 10.81 -8.33
C ASP A 234 -9.61 9.46 -8.70
N ASP A 235 -9.61 9.22 -10.00
CA ASP A 235 -9.93 7.96 -10.64
C ASP A 235 -8.72 7.02 -10.66
N GLY A 236 -8.95 5.70 -10.63
CA GLY A 236 -7.90 4.69 -10.77
C GLY A 236 -7.85 4.08 -12.15
N LEU A 237 -6.64 3.96 -12.71
CA LEU A 237 -6.43 3.38 -14.03
C LEU A 237 -5.13 2.53 -14.04
N PRO A 238 -5.25 1.20 -14.14
CA PRO A 238 -4.13 0.30 -14.36
C PRO A 238 -3.72 0.25 -15.84
N ILE A 239 -2.42 0.41 -16.09
CA ILE A 239 -1.78 0.31 -17.40
C ILE A 239 -0.95 -0.96 -17.40
N VAL A 240 -1.43 -1.96 -18.13
CA VAL A 240 -0.84 -3.30 -18.18
C VAL A 240 -0.04 -3.42 -19.47
N VAL A 241 1.24 -3.78 -19.34
CA VAL A 241 2.21 -3.87 -20.44
C VAL A 241 2.79 -5.28 -20.56
N SER A 242 3.29 -5.65 -21.73
CA SER A 242 3.83 -6.99 -21.92
C SER A 242 5.18 -7.22 -21.24
N TRP A 243 5.98 -6.19 -20.99
CA TRP A 243 7.31 -6.32 -20.37
C TRP A 243 7.36 -5.56 -19.05
N PRO A 244 8.18 -5.99 -18.07
CA PRO A 244 8.26 -5.31 -16.78
C PRO A 244 8.90 -3.92 -16.96
N VAL A 245 8.37 -2.94 -16.22
CA VAL A 245 8.85 -1.56 -16.24
C VAL A 245 10.05 -1.37 -15.32
N LEU A 246 11.00 -0.53 -15.76
CA LEU A 246 12.03 0.01 -14.88
C LEU A 246 11.42 1.15 -14.06
N THR A 247 11.02 0.83 -12.84
CA THR A 247 10.14 1.67 -12.00
C THR A 247 10.73 3.05 -11.67
N SER A 248 12.06 3.23 -11.75
CA SER A 248 12.70 4.52 -11.53
C SER A 248 12.37 5.52 -12.65
N THR A 249 11.96 5.03 -13.82
CA THR A 249 11.61 5.85 -14.99
C THR A 249 10.17 6.33 -15.00
N VAL A 250 9.28 5.70 -14.22
CA VAL A 250 7.84 6.03 -14.18
C VAL A 250 7.59 7.45 -13.67
N GLN A 251 6.99 8.30 -14.50
CA GLN A 251 6.49 9.62 -14.15
C GLN A 251 5.05 9.80 -14.64
N PRO A 252 4.22 10.62 -13.96
CA PRO A 252 2.88 10.95 -14.47
C PRO A 252 2.91 11.52 -15.89
N GLU A 253 3.91 12.32 -16.22
CA GLU A 253 4.06 12.97 -17.52
C GLU A 253 4.35 12.02 -18.69
N ASP A 254 4.72 10.77 -18.42
CA ASP A 254 4.88 9.73 -19.45
C ASP A 254 3.57 9.39 -20.16
N PHE A 255 2.42 9.64 -19.50
CA PHE A 255 1.11 9.17 -19.93
C PHE A 255 0.21 10.31 -20.38
N LEU A 256 -0.22 10.26 -21.65
CA LEU A 256 -1.22 11.17 -22.19
C LEU A 256 -2.48 10.41 -22.58
N PHE A 257 -3.56 10.66 -21.85
CA PHE A 257 -4.86 10.09 -22.15
C PHE A 257 -5.67 11.06 -23.02
N THR A 258 -6.39 10.53 -24.00
CA THR A 258 -7.45 11.25 -24.70
C THR A 258 -8.79 10.68 -24.26
N LEU A 259 -9.67 11.55 -23.76
CA LEU A 259 -11.02 11.20 -23.33
C LEU A 259 -11.97 11.10 -24.53
N ASN A 260 -13.09 10.40 -24.36
CA ASN A 260 -14.16 10.34 -25.38
C ASN A 260 -14.71 11.73 -25.78
N THR A 261 -14.52 12.75 -24.94
CA THR A 261 -14.83 14.16 -25.21
C THR A 261 -13.82 14.84 -26.14
N GLY A 262 -12.66 14.22 -26.39
CA GLY A 262 -11.52 14.77 -27.12
C GLY A 262 -10.55 15.59 -26.25
N GLU A 263 -10.85 15.74 -24.95
CA GLU A 263 -9.93 16.34 -23.98
C GLU A 263 -8.71 15.45 -23.76
N GLN A 264 -7.56 16.07 -23.49
CA GLN A 264 -6.33 15.37 -23.17
C GLN A 264 -5.97 15.63 -21.71
N VAL A 265 -5.70 14.55 -20.97
CA VAL A 265 -5.39 14.59 -19.54
C VAL A 265 -4.10 13.85 -19.25
N VAL A 266 -3.36 14.37 -18.27
CA VAL A 266 -2.15 13.78 -17.71
C VAL A 266 -2.50 13.40 -16.26
N PRO A 267 -2.12 12.20 -15.78
CA PRO A 267 -2.40 11.81 -14.40
C PRO A 267 -1.80 12.76 -13.37
N HIS A 268 -2.41 12.81 -12.18
CA HIS A 268 -1.88 13.49 -11.01
C HIS A 268 -0.77 12.68 -10.33
N SER A 269 -0.83 11.35 -10.41
CA SER A 269 0.21 10.47 -9.90
C SER A 269 0.39 9.16 -10.67
N ALA A 270 1.57 8.56 -10.52
CA ALA A 270 1.95 7.28 -11.12
C ALA A 270 2.81 6.44 -10.16
N GLY A 271 2.59 5.13 -10.15
CA GLY A 271 3.27 4.21 -9.23
C GLY A 271 3.02 2.75 -9.58
N LEU A 272 3.55 1.85 -8.74
CA LEU A 272 3.50 0.42 -8.96
C LEU A 272 2.61 -0.32 -7.96
N VAL A 273 2.46 0.17 -6.72
CA VAL A 273 1.65 -0.49 -5.68
C VAL A 273 0.20 -0.63 -6.16
N PRO A 274 -0.43 -1.82 -6.12
CA PRO A 274 -0.01 -3.04 -5.44
C PRO A 274 0.95 -3.99 -6.19
N ASN A 275 1.27 -3.74 -7.46
CA ASN A 275 2.19 -4.53 -8.29
C ASN A 275 3.68 -4.21 -7.99
N TRP A 276 4.10 -4.32 -6.73
CA TRP A 276 5.44 -3.94 -6.28
C TRP A 276 6.47 -5.07 -6.31
N GLU A 277 6.00 -6.32 -6.41
CA GLU A 277 6.85 -7.50 -6.33
C GLU A 277 7.89 -7.52 -7.46
N LEU A 278 9.11 -8.02 -7.19
CA LEU A 278 10.23 -7.90 -8.13
C LEU A 278 10.02 -8.73 -9.39
N ASN A 279 9.12 -9.71 -9.36
CA ASN A 279 8.73 -10.57 -10.47
C ASN A 279 7.50 -10.06 -11.27
N GLU A 280 6.82 -9.00 -10.80
CA GLU A 280 5.44 -8.64 -11.19
C GLU A 280 5.26 -7.17 -11.60
N ARG A 281 6.26 -6.61 -12.28
CA ARG A 281 6.29 -5.18 -12.61
C ARG A 281 5.69 -4.83 -13.97
N ASN A 282 4.65 -5.55 -14.40
CA ASN A 282 3.99 -5.31 -15.68
C ASN A 282 2.80 -4.35 -15.59
N VAL A 283 2.44 -3.89 -14.40
CA VAL A 283 1.29 -3.00 -14.21
C VAL A 283 1.70 -1.70 -13.53
N ILE A 284 1.49 -0.60 -14.23
CA ILE A 284 1.66 0.75 -13.72
C ILE A 284 0.28 1.28 -13.37
N VAL A 285 0.11 1.77 -12.16
CA VAL A 285 -1.15 2.37 -11.72
C VAL A 285 -1.02 3.87 -11.76
N VAL A 286 -1.99 4.55 -12.35
CA VAL A 286 -2.07 6.00 -12.38
C VAL A 286 -3.38 6.50 -11.78
N PHE A 287 -3.31 7.67 -11.15
CA PHE A 287 -4.47 8.37 -10.60
C PHE A 287 -4.61 9.77 -11.20
N GLY A 288 -5.84 10.19 -11.52
CA GLY A 288 -6.14 11.52 -12.04
C GLY A 288 -7.60 11.68 -12.45
N ASP A 289 -7.90 12.74 -13.19
CA ASP A 289 -9.24 13.03 -13.72
C ASP A 289 -9.47 12.30 -15.07
N PHE A 290 -9.88 11.03 -15.04
CA PHE A 290 -10.05 10.21 -16.24
C PHE A 290 -11.50 10.13 -16.73
N GLY A 291 -12.49 10.28 -15.85
CA GLY A 291 -13.85 9.97 -16.24
C GLY A 291 -14.93 10.26 -15.21
N ASN A 292 -16.00 9.49 -15.33
CA ASN A 292 -17.12 9.45 -14.41
C ASN A 292 -17.80 8.08 -14.47
N ARG A 293 -18.84 7.89 -13.65
CA ARG A 293 -19.60 6.63 -13.58
C ARG A 293 -20.53 6.34 -14.75
N GLY A 294 -20.45 7.12 -15.83
CA GLY A 294 -21.30 6.94 -17.01
C GLY A 294 -20.99 5.64 -17.76
N ARG A 295 -22.01 5.04 -18.37
CA ARG A 295 -21.86 3.94 -19.35
C ARG A 295 -21.54 4.51 -20.72
N ALA A 296 -20.82 3.79 -21.59
CA ALA A 296 -20.39 4.36 -22.88
C ALA A 296 -21.56 4.78 -23.79
N ASP A 297 -22.76 4.20 -23.61
CA ASP A 297 -23.97 4.57 -24.34
C ASP A 297 -24.72 5.79 -23.76
N GLU A 298 -24.29 6.29 -22.60
CA GLU A 298 -24.86 7.47 -21.96
C GLU A 298 -24.20 8.77 -22.48
N PRO A 299 -24.98 9.81 -22.78
CA PRO A 299 -24.49 11.01 -23.48
C PRO A 299 -23.54 11.88 -22.63
N ASP A 300 -23.53 11.70 -21.31
CA ASP A 300 -22.73 12.42 -20.33
C ASP A 300 -21.59 11.58 -19.75
N ALA A 301 -21.37 10.36 -20.26
CA ALA A 301 -20.24 9.55 -19.87
C ALA A 301 -18.91 10.20 -20.31
N VAL A 302 -17.94 10.20 -19.41
CA VAL A 302 -16.57 10.63 -19.68
C VAL A 302 -15.65 9.47 -19.29
N PHE A 303 -14.74 9.09 -20.19
CA PHE A 303 -13.78 8.02 -19.95
C PHE A 303 -12.64 8.09 -20.99
N PRO A 304 -11.46 7.52 -20.69
CA PRO A 304 -10.35 7.47 -21.64
C PRO A 304 -10.67 6.53 -22.81
N VAL A 305 -10.40 6.99 -24.03
CA VAL A 305 -10.52 6.19 -25.26
C VAL A 305 -9.18 5.91 -25.92
N LYS A 306 -8.12 6.61 -25.50
CA LYS A 306 -6.77 6.41 -26.00
C LYS A 306 -5.74 6.73 -24.92
N LEU A 307 -4.70 5.90 -24.82
CA LEU A 307 -3.45 6.19 -24.14
C LEU A 307 -2.33 6.36 -25.18
N GLU A 308 -1.45 7.33 -24.95
CA GLU A 308 -0.16 7.46 -25.63
C GLU A 308 0.95 7.57 -24.57
N ILE A 309 2.00 6.76 -24.71
CA ILE A 309 3.24 6.98 -23.95
C ILE A 309 4.06 8.02 -24.72
N VAL A 310 4.32 9.17 -24.10
CA VAL A 310 4.88 10.36 -24.75
C VAL A 310 6.35 10.60 -24.42
N ASP A 311 7.05 11.34 -25.28
CA ASP A 311 8.40 11.84 -24.99
C ASP A 311 8.30 13.16 -24.22
N ASP A 312 8.52 13.09 -22.92
CA ASP A 312 8.59 14.24 -22.01
C ASP A 312 10.04 14.69 -21.72
N GLY A 313 11.04 14.00 -22.31
CA GLY A 313 12.47 14.17 -22.06
C GLY A 313 13.07 13.19 -21.03
N THR A 314 12.25 12.36 -20.39
CA THR A 314 12.60 11.30 -19.43
C THR A 314 11.82 10.01 -19.75
N PRO A 315 12.18 9.30 -20.82
CA PRO A 315 11.34 8.24 -21.36
C PRO A 315 11.09 7.12 -20.36
N LEU A 316 9.83 6.65 -20.28
CA LEU A 316 9.47 5.37 -19.69
C LEU A 316 10.23 4.20 -20.35
N VAL A 317 10.89 3.36 -19.55
CA VAL A 317 11.73 2.24 -20.01
C VAL A 317 11.22 0.91 -19.45
N PHE A 318 11.28 -0.13 -20.28
CA PHE A 318 10.91 -1.50 -19.97
C PHE A 318 12.09 -2.43 -20.24
N LEU A 319 12.17 -3.55 -19.50
CA LEU A 319 13.18 -4.57 -19.72
C LEU A 319 12.57 -5.76 -20.46
N GLY A 320 13.01 -6.00 -21.70
CA GLY A 320 12.63 -7.18 -22.48
C GLY A 320 13.73 -8.23 -22.58
N PRO A 321 13.48 -9.35 -23.28
CA PRO A 321 14.46 -10.43 -23.46
C PRO A 321 15.74 -9.98 -24.18
N ASP A 322 15.66 -8.92 -25.00
CA ASP A 322 16.80 -8.35 -25.73
C ASP A 322 17.41 -7.09 -25.05
N GLY A 323 16.95 -6.75 -23.85
CA GLY A 323 17.40 -5.60 -23.06
C GLY A 323 16.37 -4.48 -22.95
N GLU A 324 16.84 -3.30 -22.56
CA GLU A 324 15.99 -2.13 -22.31
C GLU A 324 15.37 -1.55 -23.59
N GLN A 325 14.10 -1.18 -23.52
CA GLN A 325 13.37 -0.51 -24.59
C GLN A 325 12.51 0.63 -24.04
N SER A 326 12.49 1.76 -24.76
CA SER A 326 11.59 2.88 -24.45
C SER A 326 10.16 2.58 -24.89
N GLY A 327 9.19 2.93 -24.06
CA GLY A 327 7.76 2.87 -24.40
C GLY A 327 7.25 4.02 -25.24
N VAL A 328 8.05 5.04 -25.52
CA VAL A 328 7.62 6.22 -26.28
C VAL A 328 7.01 5.82 -27.63
N GLY A 329 5.80 6.30 -27.88
CA GLY A 329 5.04 6.03 -29.10
C GLY A 329 4.16 4.78 -29.04
N LEU A 330 4.17 4.02 -27.95
CA LEU A 330 3.15 3.01 -27.69
C LEU A 330 1.80 3.69 -27.50
N THR A 331 0.77 3.06 -28.06
CA THR A 331 -0.60 3.55 -27.97
C THR A 331 -1.56 2.41 -27.70
N TRP A 332 -2.65 2.71 -26.99
CA TRP A 332 -3.74 1.78 -26.74
C TRP A 332 -5.07 2.49 -26.89
N GLU A 333 -6.11 1.80 -27.36
CA GLU A 333 -7.43 2.37 -27.60
C GLU A 333 -8.55 1.48 -27.05
N THR A 334 -9.65 2.09 -26.63
CA THR A 334 -10.87 1.42 -26.17
C THR A 334 -12.10 2.27 -26.44
N ASP A 335 -13.26 1.62 -26.50
CA ASP A 335 -14.58 2.27 -26.49
C ASP A 335 -15.41 1.89 -25.25
N ALA A 336 -14.81 1.20 -24.29
CA ALA A 336 -15.46 0.71 -23.08
C ALA A 336 -15.01 1.46 -21.81
N THR A 337 -15.93 1.53 -20.85
CA THR A 337 -15.76 2.06 -19.50
C THR A 337 -15.97 0.93 -18.47
N PRO A 338 -15.38 1.00 -17.26
CA PRO A 338 -15.57 -0.03 -16.22
C PRO A 338 -17.04 -0.15 -15.76
N TYR A 339 -17.91 0.79 -16.14
CA TYR A 339 -19.34 0.77 -15.85
C TYR A 339 -20.17 0.01 -16.91
N ASP A 340 -19.55 -0.37 -18.04
CA ASP A 340 -20.14 -1.26 -19.03
C ASP A 340 -19.80 -2.73 -18.77
N SER A 341 -18.51 -2.99 -18.52
CA SER A 341 -17.94 -4.32 -18.30
C SER A 341 -16.75 -4.17 -17.35
N GLY A 342 -16.69 -5.06 -16.37
CA GLY A 342 -15.59 -5.12 -15.41
C GLY A 342 -14.29 -5.66 -16.01
N PRO A 343 -13.34 -6.06 -15.15
CA PRO A 343 -12.01 -6.45 -15.58
C PRO A 343 -12.01 -7.85 -16.23
N ARG A 344 -10.94 -8.13 -16.96
CA ARG A 344 -10.75 -9.36 -17.75
C ARG A 344 -9.30 -9.83 -17.66
N LEU A 345 -9.01 -11.02 -18.16
CA LEU A 345 -7.64 -11.49 -18.37
C LEU A 345 -7.02 -10.78 -19.57
N VAL A 346 -5.71 -10.57 -19.50
CA VAL A 346 -4.90 -10.02 -20.60
C VAL A 346 -3.62 -10.82 -20.85
N GLY A 347 -3.40 -11.88 -20.06
CA GLY A 347 -2.36 -12.86 -20.29
C GLY A 347 -2.52 -14.07 -19.38
N ALA A 348 -2.10 -15.23 -19.86
CA ALA A 348 -1.94 -16.43 -19.04
C ALA A 348 -0.67 -17.19 -19.44
N LYS A 349 0.13 -17.58 -18.46
CA LYS A 349 1.44 -18.21 -18.69
C LYS A 349 1.67 -19.38 -17.73
N LEU A 350 2.07 -20.52 -18.30
CA LEU A 350 2.36 -21.74 -17.55
C LEU A 350 3.88 -21.94 -17.43
N ASN A 351 4.39 -21.90 -16.21
CA ASN A 351 5.79 -22.15 -15.87
C ASN A 351 5.94 -23.36 -14.94
N HIS A 352 7.18 -23.81 -14.77
CA HIS A 352 7.53 -24.62 -13.61
C HIS A 352 7.54 -23.74 -12.35
N VAL A 353 7.10 -24.29 -11.22
CA VAL A 353 7.21 -23.65 -9.90
C VAL A 353 8.68 -23.44 -9.52
N GLY A 354 9.52 -24.46 -9.70
CA GLY A 354 10.94 -24.40 -9.35
C GLY A 354 11.22 -24.87 -7.92
N GLU A 355 12.28 -24.34 -7.30
CA GLU A 355 12.72 -24.74 -5.95
C GLU A 355 12.50 -23.65 -4.89
N GLU A 356 12.32 -22.40 -5.31
CA GLU A 356 12.11 -21.23 -4.46
C GLU A 356 11.26 -20.16 -5.18
N PRO A 357 10.58 -19.29 -4.43
CA PRO A 357 9.76 -18.22 -5.00
C PRO A 357 10.62 -17.04 -5.46
N GLU A 358 11.16 -17.13 -6.68
CA GLU A 358 12.07 -16.10 -7.22
C GLU A 358 11.34 -14.77 -7.47
N GLY A 359 11.84 -13.71 -6.84
CA GLY A 359 11.36 -12.34 -7.05
C GLY A 359 10.14 -11.93 -6.25
N GLU A 360 9.60 -12.82 -5.41
CA GLU A 360 8.60 -12.44 -4.40
C GLU A 360 9.18 -11.42 -3.42
N GLY A 361 8.37 -10.43 -3.08
CA GLY A 361 8.75 -9.33 -2.20
C GLY A 361 9.41 -8.16 -2.92
N GLY A 362 10.22 -7.38 -2.18
CA GLY A 362 10.90 -6.18 -2.71
C GLY A 362 10.50 -4.88 -2.03
N PHE A 363 9.40 -4.87 -1.30
CA PHE A 363 8.93 -3.72 -0.53
C PHE A 363 8.61 -4.07 0.93
N GLY A 364 9.66 -4.07 1.76
CA GLY A 364 9.62 -4.55 3.16
C GLY A 364 8.55 -3.96 4.10
N LEU A 365 7.87 -2.87 3.74
CA LEU A 365 6.71 -2.40 4.51
C LEU A 365 5.50 -3.31 4.33
N LEU A 366 5.23 -3.75 3.10
CA LEU A 366 4.09 -4.62 2.76
C LEU A 366 4.40 -6.08 3.06
N GLU A 367 5.67 -6.50 2.94
CA GLU A 367 6.10 -7.89 3.23
C GLU A 367 5.66 -8.37 4.62
N ASN A 368 5.73 -7.52 5.65
CA ASN A 368 5.37 -7.94 7.01
C ASN A 368 3.87 -8.23 7.18
N THR A 369 3.02 -7.66 6.32
CA THR A 369 1.57 -7.71 6.44
C THR A 369 0.98 -8.77 5.52
N LEU A 370 1.46 -8.85 4.28
CA LEU A 370 0.85 -9.62 3.20
C LEU A 370 1.63 -10.88 2.84
N LEU A 371 2.94 -10.92 3.12
CA LEU A 371 3.80 -12.07 2.81
C LEU A 371 4.04 -13.00 4.02
N PRO A 372 4.39 -14.28 3.78
CA PRO A 372 4.47 -14.92 2.46
C PRO A 372 3.08 -15.35 1.94
N ASN A 373 2.88 -15.21 0.64
CA ASN A 373 1.67 -15.47 -0.16
C ASN A 373 1.95 -16.43 -1.34
N ASP A 374 3.17 -16.94 -1.46
CA ASP A 374 3.64 -17.77 -2.56
C ASP A 374 3.22 -19.25 -2.44
N GLU A 375 3.38 -20.02 -3.53
CA GLU A 375 2.99 -21.43 -3.59
C GLU A 375 3.71 -22.33 -2.56
N PHE A 376 4.93 -21.99 -2.14
CA PHE A 376 5.65 -22.75 -1.13
C PHE A 376 5.09 -22.50 0.26
N ALA A 377 4.69 -21.26 0.56
CA ALA A 377 4.05 -20.92 1.82
C ALA A 377 2.66 -21.55 1.97
N LEU A 378 1.85 -21.54 0.90
CA LEU A 378 0.49 -22.09 0.93
C LEU A 378 0.45 -23.62 0.81
N TYR A 379 1.25 -24.19 -0.10
CA TYR A 379 1.10 -25.60 -0.50
C TYR A 379 2.37 -26.45 -0.34
N GLY A 380 3.50 -25.82 0.00
CA GLY A 380 4.81 -26.49 0.00
C GLY A 380 5.41 -26.65 -1.40
N GLY A 381 4.88 -25.93 -2.39
CA GLY A 381 5.29 -25.91 -3.78
C GLY A 381 4.19 -26.43 -4.72
N GLY A 382 4.62 -26.92 -5.88
CA GLY A 382 3.80 -27.53 -6.92
C GLY A 382 4.71 -27.97 -8.08
N ASP A 383 4.16 -28.61 -9.11
CA ASP A 383 4.93 -28.95 -10.31
C ASP A 383 4.91 -27.80 -11.34
N PHE A 384 3.76 -27.12 -11.45
CA PHE A 384 3.54 -26.04 -12.40
C PHE A 384 2.74 -24.89 -11.79
N ARG A 385 2.99 -23.69 -12.31
CA ARG A 385 2.33 -22.44 -11.94
C ARG A 385 1.71 -21.84 -13.19
N LEU A 386 0.39 -21.76 -13.20
CA LEU A 386 -0.35 -21.02 -14.22
C LEU A 386 -0.65 -19.63 -13.67
N ARG A 387 0.21 -18.67 -14.03
CA ARG A 387 0.05 -17.27 -13.66
C ARG A 387 -0.88 -16.58 -14.64
N VAL A 388 -1.86 -15.83 -14.14
CA VAL A 388 -2.73 -14.99 -14.96
C VAL A 388 -2.44 -13.53 -14.70
N LEU A 389 -2.53 -12.71 -15.75
CA LEU A 389 -2.40 -11.26 -15.68
C LEU A 389 -3.75 -10.63 -16.01
N THR A 390 -4.17 -9.67 -15.19
CA THR A 390 -5.49 -9.06 -15.25
C THR A 390 -5.44 -7.64 -15.79
N SER A 391 -6.53 -7.18 -16.43
CA SER A 391 -6.60 -5.82 -17.00
C SER A 391 -6.68 -4.70 -15.95
N GLY A 392 -6.90 -5.07 -14.69
CA GLY A 392 -7.14 -4.24 -13.52
C GLY A 392 -7.41 -5.11 -12.30
N GLY A 393 -7.44 -4.53 -11.09
CA GLY A 393 -7.53 -5.32 -9.86
C GLY A 393 -8.76 -6.23 -9.85
N PHE A 394 -8.57 -7.49 -9.45
CA PHE A 394 -9.64 -8.47 -9.36
C PHE A 394 -10.07 -8.63 -7.91
N SER A 395 -11.35 -8.36 -7.65
CA SER A 395 -11.99 -8.65 -6.37
C SER A 395 -13.32 -9.38 -6.61
N PRO A 396 -13.77 -10.27 -5.72
CA PRO A 396 -15.07 -10.93 -5.82
C PRO A 396 -16.24 -9.95 -5.96
N ASP A 397 -16.12 -8.76 -5.36
CA ASP A 397 -17.19 -7.76 -5.31
C ASP A 397 -16.69 -6.30 -5.36
N GLY A 398 -15.39 -6.09 -5.59
CA GLY A 398 -14.74 -4.79 -5.66
C GLY A 398 -14.39 -4.19 -4.29
N LEU A 399 -14.44 -5.00 -3.23
CA LEU A 399 -14.01 -4.65 -1.88
C LEU A 399 -13.27 -5.78 -1.15
N THR A 400 -13.81 -6.99 -1.16
CA THR A 400 -13.24 -8.16 -0.47
C THR A 400 -12.08 -8.75 -1.26
N GLY A 401 -11.17 -9.46 -0.59
CA GLY A 401 -10.07 -10.16 -1.25
C GLY A 401 -10.47 -11.52 -1.79
N VAL A 402 -9.81 -11.96 -2.86
CA VAL A 402 -9.83 -13.33 -3.36
C VAL A 402 -9.08 -14.21 -2.37
N THR A 403 -9.66 -15.37 -2.02
CA THR A 403 -9.02 -16.31 -1.09
C THR A 403 -8.40 -17.51 -1.82
N PRO A 404 -7.34 -18.10 -1.26
CA PRO A 404 -6.64 -19.25 -1.86
C PRO A 404 -7.49 -20.48 -2.22
N ASP A 405 -8.67 -20.62 -1.62
CA ASP A 405 -9.61 -21.72 -1.84
C ASP A 405 -10.75 -21.41 -2.83
N GLN A 406 -10.76 -20.23 -3.45
CA GLN A 406 -11.83 -19.79 -4.37
C GLN A 406 -11.62 -20.16 -5.85
N TYR A 407 -10.67 -21.05 -6.17
CA TYR A 407 -10.47 -21.50 -7.56
C TYR A 407 -11.78 -21.93 -8.24
N GLU A 408 -12.61 -22.72 -7.56
CA GLU A 408 -13.84 -23.29 -8.11
C GLU A 408 -14.95 -22.24 -8.33
N ASP A 409 -14.87 -21.10 -7.65
CA ASP A 409 -15.85 -20.02 -7.75
C ASP A 409 -15.61 -19.17 -9.01
N PHE A 410 -14.36 -19.08 -9.48
CA PHE A 410 -13.97 -18.12 -10.51
C PHE A 410 -13.39 -18.75 -11.77
N PHE A 411 -12.68 -19.87 -11.67
CA PHE A 411 -11.82 -20.36 -12.74
C PHE A 411 -12.15 -21.78 -13.20
N ARG A 412 -11.80 -22.07 -14.46
CA ARG A 412 -11.59 -23.45 -14.93
C ARG A 412 -10.53 -23.51 -16.03
N ILE A 413 -9.70 -24.55 -16.01
CA ILE A 413 -8.65 -24.77 -17.02
C ILE A 413 -9.14 -25.72 -18.11
N HIS A 414 -8.86 -25.38 -19.36
CA HIS A 414 -9.14 -26.22 -20.54
C HIS A 414 -7.90 -26.99 -20.95
N ALA A 415 -7.98 -28.31 -20.91
CA ALA A 415 -6.93 -29.20 -21.37
C ALA A 415 -7.42 -30.16 -22.46
N ILE A 416 -6.51 -30.66 -23.29
CA ILE A 416 -6.83 -31.67 -24.29
C ILE A 416 -6.90 -33.04 -23.60
N GLY A 417 -8.02 -33.73 -23.70
CA GLY A 417 -8.25 -35.07 -23.17
C GLY A 417 -7.51 -36.18 -23.93
N THR A 418 -7.45 -37.37 -23.33
CA THR A 418 -6.77 -38.54 -23.92
C THR A 418 -7.33 -39.00 -25.28
N ASP A 419 -8.57 -38.63 -25.59
CA ASP A 419 -9.26 -38.88 -26.86
C ASP A 419 -9.27 -37.66 -27.81
N GLY A 420 -8.64 -36.56 -27.41
CA GLY A 420 -8.60 -35.30 -28.15
C GLY A 420 -9.79 -34.37 -27.90
N SER A 421 -10.72 -34.71 -27.00
CA SER A 421 -11.77 -33.80 -26.54
C SER A 421 -11.25 -32.74 -25.57
N THR A 422 -12.07 -31.77 -25.17
CA THR A 422 -11.71 -30.82 -24.11
C THR A 422 -12.11 -31.39 -22.75
N VAL A 423 -11.18 -31.38 -21.79
CA VAL A 423 -11.42 -31.66 -20.38
C VAL A 423 -11.37 -30.34 -19.62
N LEU A 424 -12.38 -30.09 -18.79
CA LEU A 424 -12.43 -28.93 -17.90
C LEU A 424 -11.94 -29.34 -16.52
N LEU A 425 -10.85 -28.74 -16.07
CA LEU A 425 -10.36 -28.86 -14.71
C LEU A 425 -11.11 -27.79 -13.91
N SER A 426 -12.22 -28.15 -13.26
CA SER A 426 -13.13 -27.20 -12.59
C SER A 426 -13.09 -27.28 -11.07
N GLU A 427 -12.49 -28.32 -10.50
CA GLU A 427 -12.45 -28.61 -9.07
C GLU A 427 -10.99 -28.72 -8.60
N ALA A 428 -10.68 -28.14 -7.44
CA ALA A 428 -9.40 -28.29 -6.79
C ALA A 428 -9.30 -29.66 -6.10
N GLY A 429 -8.09 -30.20 -6.02
CA GLY A 429 -7.81 -31.49 -5.38
C GLY A 429 -8.27 -32.73 -6.17
N VAL A 430 -8.80 -32.57 -7.39
CA VAL A 430 -9.24 -33.66 -8.27
C VAL A 430 -8.19 -34.00 -9.32
N ASP A 431 -7.92 -35.30 -9.50
CA ASP A 431 -7.06 -35.83 -10.57
C ASP A 431 -7.84 -35.91 -11.90
N TYR A 432 -7.37 -35.18 -12.91
CA TYR A 432 -7.94 -35.17 -14.26
C TYR A 432 -7.04 -35.91 -15.25
N GLU A 433 -7.61 -36.89 -15.95
CA GLU A 433 -6.94 -37.62 -17.02
C GLU A 433 -6.98 -36.82 -18.33
N VAL A 434 -5.81 -36.34 -18.76
CA VAL A 434 -5.67 -35.53 -19.97
C VAL A 434 -4.60 -36.12 -20.90
N ALA A 435 -4.42 -35.53 -22.06
CA ALA A 435 -3.42 -35.98 -23.02
C ALA A 435 -2.03 -35.85 -22.40
N GLY A 436 -1.34 -36.98 -22.24
CA GLY A 436 0.02 -37.02 -21.70
C GLY A 436 0.12 -37.48 -20.25
N GLY A 437 -0.98 -37.58 -19.51
CA GLY A 437 -0.97 -38.05 -18.11
C GLY A 437 -2.08 -37.44 -17.27
N THR A 438 -1.79 -37.21 -16.00
CA THR A 438 -2.74 -36.66 -15.02
C THR A 438 -2.35 -35.23 -14.65
N LEU A 439 -3.35 -34.35 -14.44
CA LEU A 439 -3.19 -33.03 -13.83
C LEU A 439 -4.15 -32.86 -12.66
N ARG A 440 -3.72 -32.11 -11.65
CA ARG A 440 -4.52 -31.73 -10.50
C ARG A 440 -4.31 -30.26 -10.17
N VAL A 441 -5.39 -29.51 -10.01
CA VAL A 441 -5.36 -28.15 -9.46
C VAL A 441 -5.24 -28.24 -7.94
N ILE A 442 -4.35 -27.45 -7.35
CA ILE A 442 -4.12 -27.41 -5.90
C ILE A 442 -4.91 -26.26 -5.26
N GLY A 443 -4.83 -25.07 -5.85
CA GLY A 443 -5.52 -23.86 -5.37
C GLY A 443 -4.91 -22.60 -5.96
N LEU A 444 -5.25 -21.45 -5.39
CA LEU A 444 -4.73 -20.13 -5.76
C LEU A 444 -3.60 -19.68 -4.82
N SER A 445 -2.53 -19.11 -5.36
CA SER A 445 -1.49 -18.40 -4.60
C SER A 445 -1.30 -17.00 -5.18
N ASP A 446 -0.33 -16.24 -4.66
CA ASP A 446 -0.06 -14.86 -5.09
C ASP A 446 -1.27 -13.96 -4.76
N LEU A 447 -1.65 -13.99 -3.47
CA LEU A 447 -2.81 -13.29 -2.93
C LEU A 447 -2.51 -12.79 -1.51
N GLY A 448 -2.30 -13.69 -0.56
CA GLY A 448 -2.04 -13.29 0.81
C GLY A 448 -1.61 -14.46 1.67
N LYS A 449 -1.47 -14.22 2.97
CA LYS A 449 -0.96 -15.22 3.90
C LYS A 449 -1.78 -16.51 3.93
N PRO A 450 -1.14 -17.66 4.19
CA PRO A 450 -1.86 -18.90 4.41
C PRO A 450 -2.77 -18.82 5.65
N ALA A 451 -3.91 -19.50 5.59
CA ALA A 451 -4.82 -19.64 6.73
C ALA A 451 -4.09 -20.27 7.94
N GLY A 452 -4.30 -19.69 9.12
CA GLY A 452 -3.54 -20.02 10.33
C GLY A 452 -3.01 -18.76 11.02
N ASP A 453 -2.52 -18.90 12.25
CA ASP A 453 -1.94 -17.78 13.02
C ASP A 453 -2.78 -16.48 13.08
N GLY A 454 -4.11 -16.61 13.02
CA GLY A 454 -5.05 -15.49 13.05
C GLY A 454 -5.49 -14.99 11.67
N VAL A 455 -5.01 -15.60 10.60
CA VAL A 455 -5.50 -15.42 9.21
C VAL A 455 -6.62 -16.42 8.95
N TYR A 456 -7.73 -15.91 8.41
CA TYR A 456 -8.90 -16.68 8.01
C TYR A 456 -9.28 -16.29 6.58
N TYR A 457 -9.75 -17.26 5.81
CA TYR A 457 -10.30 -17.02 4.48
C TYR A 457 -11.78 -16.67 4.64
N ASP A 458 -12.02 -15.41 4.97
CA ASP A 458 -13.33 -14.80 5.12
C ASP A 458 -13.31 -13.40 4.53
N ASP A 459 -14.40 -12.63 4.69
CA ASP A 459 -14.54 -11.29 4.09
C ASP A 459 -13.44 -10.30 4.50
N CYS A 460 -12.67 -10.59 5.55
CA CYS A 460 -11.58 -9.75 6.06
C CYS A 460 -10.20 -10.27 5.65
N TYR A 461 -10.14 -11.27 4.78
CA TYR A 461 -8.88 -11.74 4.21
C TYR A 461 -8.16 -10.58 3.52
N ALA A 462 -6.93 -10.34 3.95
CA ALA A 462 -6.08 -9.30 3.39
C ALA A 462 -5.24 -9.91 2.26
N GLU A 463 -5.69 -9.70 1.04
CA GLU A 463 -4.88 -9.92 -0.16
C GLU A 463 -3.94 -8.72 -0.44
N ASP A 464 -2.91 -8.95 -1.23
CA ASP A 464 -1.95 -7.97 -1.76
C ASP A 464 -2.56 -7.06 -2.84
N ALA A 465 -3.65 -7.50 -3.46
CA ALA A 465 -4.52 -6.79 -4.39
C ALA A 465 -3.84 -6.41 -5.72
N ASP A 466 -2.75 -7.07 -6.08
CA ASP A 466 -2.08 -6.86 -7.36
C ASP A 466 -2.85 -7.48 -8.54
N ASN A 467 -2.24 -7.43 -9.72
CA ASN A 467 -2.86 -7.85 -10.97
C ASN A 467 -2.51 -9.28 -11.39
N TYR A 468 -1.90 -10.05 -10.50
CA TYR A 468 -1.47 -11.42 -10.71
C TYR A 468 -2.28 -12.34 -9.80
N ILE A 469 -2.56 -13.53 -10.33
CA ILE A 469 -3.12 -14.63 -9.55
C ILE A 469 -2.44 -15.89 -10.08
N ASP A 470 -1.93 -16.70 -9.17
CA ASP A 470 -1.29 -17.96 -9.51
C ASP A 470 -2.22 -19.15 -9.26
N ILE A 471 -2.35 -20.02 -10.25
CA ILE A 471 -3.04 -21.31 -10.11
C ILE A 471 -2.01 -22.42 -10.06
N ILE A 472 -1.93 -23.10 -8.92
CA ILE A 472 -0.91 -24.13 -8.67
C ILE A 472 -1.41 -25.50 -9.11
N LEU A 473 -0.55 -26.22 -9.84
CA LEU A 473 -0.86 -27.48 -10.48
C LEU A 473 0.19 -28.54 -10.11
N GLU A 474 -0.26 -29.78 -9.97
CA GLU A 474 0.59 -30.96 -9.88
C GLU A 474 0.25 -31.96 -10.99
N GLY A 475 1.24 -32.73 -11.43
CA GLY A 475 1.02 -33.82 -12.39
C GLY A 475 2.16 -34.02 -13.39
N ASP A 476 1.83 -34.63 -14.52
CA ASP A 476 2.80 -34.94 -15.56
C ASP A 476 3.08 -33.72 -16.46
N GLU A 477 4.34 -33.45 -16.79
CA GLU A 477 4.70 -32.34 -17.70
C GLU A 477 4.03 -32.48 -19.08
N ALA A 478 3.92 -33.70 -19.61
CA ALA A 478 3.22 -33.93 -20.86
C ALA A 478 1.72 -33.59 -20.77
N ALA A 479 1.13 -33.77 -19.58
CA ALA A 479 -0.25 -33.39 -19.29
C ALA A 479 -0.38 -31.86 -19.15
N ALA A 480 0.57 -31.20 -18.48
CA ALA A 480 0.64 -29.73 -18.37
C ALA A 480 0.69 -29.06 -19.75
N ARG A 481 1.47 -29.62 -20.69
CA ARG A 481 1.53 -29.16 -22.10
C ARG A 481 0.24 -29.35 -22.89
N SER A 482 -0.76 -30.05 -22.36
CA SER A 482 -2.08 -30.19 -22.98
C SER A 482 -3.05 -29.06 -22.61
N ILE A 483 -2.68 -28.20 -21.65
CA ILE A 483 -3.44 -26.99 -21.31
C ILE A 483 -3.48 -26.06 -22.52
N THR A 484 -4.64 -25.45 -22.74
CA THR A 484 -4.89 -24.56 -23.88
C THR A 484 -5.37 -23.19 -23.46
N HIS A 485 -6.27 -23.12 -22.47
CA HIS A 485 -6.89 -21.88 -22.02
C HIS A 485 -7.17 -21.94 -20.51
N ILE A 486 -7.22 -20.78 -19.90
CA ILE A 486 -7.89 -20.53 -18.63
C ILE A 486 -9.18 -19.76 -18.93
N GLU A 487 -10.25 -20.10 -18.23
CA GLU A 487 -11.54 -19.44 -18.38
C GLU A 487 -11.99 -18.86 -17.05
N ILE A 488 -12.53 -17.64 -17.12
CA ILE A 488 -13.42 -17.06 -16.11
C ILE A 488 -14.83 -17.16 -16.68
N PRO A 489 -15.66 -18.11 -16.24
CA PRO A 489 -16.97 -18.30 -16.86
C PRO A 489 -17.92 -17.13 -16.55
N ALA A 490 -17.83 -16.53 -15.35
CA ALA A 490 -18.69 -15.42 -14.88
C ALA A 490 -20.21 -15.65 -15.08
N GLU A 491 -20.64 -16.92 -15.11
CA GLU A 491 -22.03 -17.32 -15.32
C GLU A 491 -22.37 -18.63 -14.60
N GLY A 492 -23.67 -18.84 -14.36
CA GLY A 492 -24.15 -20.05 -13.71
C GLY A 492 -23.77 -20.09 -12.24
N ASP A 493 -22.96 -21.09 -11.87
CA ASP A 493 -22.43 -21.26 -10.51
C ASP A 493 -21.12 -20.49 -10.30
N TYR A 494 -20.53 -19.91 -11.36
CA TYR A 494 -19.31 -19.11 -11.29
C TYR A 494 -19.62 -17.62 -11.05
N LEU A 495 -18.79 -16.98 -10.25
CA LEU A 495 -18.88 -15.57 -9.92
C LEU A 495 -18.05 -14.73 -10.91
N PRO A 496 -18.47 -13.50 -11.22
CA PRO A 496 -17.62 -12.53 -11.92
C PRO A 496 -16.64 -11.86 -10.94
N PHE A 497 -15.53 -11.33 -11.48
CA PHE A 497 -14.68 -10.38 -10.76
C PHE A 497 -15.16 -8.94 -10.97
N TYR A 498 -14.75 -8.03 -10.09
CA TYR A 498 -14.96 -6.59 -10.19
C TYR A 498 -13.65 -5.86 -9.99
N ASN A 499 -13.52 -4.72 -10.66
CA ASN A 499 -12.53 -3.70 -10.27
C ASN A 499 -12.87 -3.14 -8.88
N PRO A 500 -11.91 -2.53 -8.16
CA PRO A 500 -12.23 -1.74 -6.98
C PRO A 500 -13.35 -0.74 -7.25
N GLY A 501 -14.17 -0.43 -6.25
CA GLY A 501 -15.40 0.35 -6.45
C GLY A 501 -16.54 -0.48 -7.06
N GLY A 502 -16.46 -1.80 -6.95
CA GLY A 502 -17.57 -2.73 -7.14
C GLY A 502 -18.58 -2.66 -5.98
N PRO A 503 -19.70 -3.39 -6.07
CA PRO A 503 -20.84 -3.24 -5.14
C PRO A 503 -20.55 -3.63 -3.69
N GLY A 504 -19.52 -4.45 -3.44
CA GLY A 504 -19.26 -5.08 -2.15
C GLY A 504 -20.43 -5.92 -1.60
N PRO A 505 -20.33 -6.32 -0.32
CA PRO A 505 -21.38 -7.12 0.32
C PRO A 505 -22.66 -6.32 0.60
N THR A 506 -22.54 -5.00 0.82
CA THR A 506 -23.65 -4.11 1.23
C THR A 506 -23.70 -2.83 0.39
N PRO A 507 -24.10 -2.90 -0.89
CA PRO A 507 -24.12 -1.75 -1.79
C PRO A 507 -25.13 -0.67 -1.37
N PHE A 508 -24.77 0.59 -1.59
CA PHE A 508 -25.70 1.72 -1.51
C PHE A 508 -26.63 1.73 -2.72
N PRO A 509 -27.95 1.91 -2.54
CA PRO A 509 -28.92 1.81 -3.64
C PRO A 509 -28.85 2.97 -4.64
N ASP A 510 -28.19 4.08 -4.29
CA ASP A 510 -28.05 5.29 -5.10
C ASP A 510 -26.63 5.51 -5.65
N VAL A 511 -25.70 4.60 -5.37
CA VAL A 511 -24.35 4.60 -5.95
C VAL A 511 -24.32 3.64 -7.12
N ARG A 512 -23.62 4.04 -8.18
CA ARG A 512 -23.30 3.16 -9.30
C ARG A 512 -21.89 2.61 -9.11
N TYR A 513 -21.79 1.30 -9.14
CA TYR A 513 -20.55 0.56 -8.97
C TYR A 513 -19.99 0.11 -10.32
N THR A 514 -18.71 -0.28 -10.34
CA THR A 514 -18.11 -0.94 -11.49
C THR A 514 -18.93 -2.18 -11.87
N ALA A 515 -18.99 -2.46 -13.17
CA ALA A 515 -19.73 -3.60 -13.68
C ALA A 515 -18.98 -4.91 -13.38
N PRO A 516 -19.68 -6.06 -13.32
CA PRO A 516 -19.03 -7.36 -13.28
C PRO A 516 -18.18 -7.57 -14.53
N GLY A 517 -17.06 -8.27 -14.37
CA GLY A 517 -16.24 -8.81 -15.44
C GLY A 517 -17.06 -9.76 -16.32
N PRO A 518 -16.82 -9.78 -17.64
CA PRO A 518 -17.52 -10.65 -18.55
C PRO A 518 -16.97 -12.08 -18.47
N PRO A 519 -17.69 -13.08 -19.04
CA PRO A 519 -17.07 -14.35 -19.38
C PRO A 519 -15.83 -14.14 -20.23
N ASP A 520 -14.73 -14.80 -19.89
CA ASP A 520 -13.44 -14.61 -20.54
C ASP A 520 -12.70 -15.93 -20.71
N LEU A 521 -12.01 -16.07 -21.85
CA LEU A 521 -11.29 -17.29 -22.22
C LEU A 521 -9.93 -16.90 -22.78
N GLU A 522 -8.92 -16.94 -21.91
CA GLU A 522 -7.56 -16.49 -22.21
C GLU A 522 -6.68 -17.67 -22.64
N PRO A 523 -6.02 -17.61 -23.81
CA PRO A 523 -5.07 -18.62 -24.22
C PRO A 523 -3.87 -18.69 -23.27
N VAL A 524 -3.41 -19.90 -22.98
CA VAL A 524 -2.25 -20.12 -22.11
C VAL A 524 -0.98 -20.24 -22.95
N THR A 525 0.00 -19.40 -22.63
CA THR A 525 1.37 -19.54 -23.16
C THR A 525 2.12 -20.62 -22.38
N ILE A 526 2.57 -21.67 -23.06
CA ILE A 526 3.34 -22.77 -22.45
C ILE A 526 4.81 -22.36 -22.36
N ALA A 527 5.22 -21.86 -21.20
CA ALA A 527 6.55 -21.33 -20.89
C ALA A 527 7.35 -22.31 -20.00
N LEU A 528 7.29 -23.60 -20.34
CA LEU A 528 8.01 -24.67 -19.63
C LEU A 528 9.45 -24.83 -20.11
N ASP A 529 9.73 -24.54 -21.38
CA ASP A 529 11.07 -24.66 -21.98
C ASP A 529 11.87 -23.35 -21.89
N ASP A 530 11.17 -22.22 -21.94
CA ASP A 530 11.67 -20.87 -21.70
C ASP A 530 10.69 -20.20 -20.74
N PRO A 531 11.11 -19.83 -19.52
CA PRO A 531 10.19 -19.28 -18.53
C PRO A 531 9.63 -17.90 -18.92
N MET A 532 10.20 -17.25 -19.94
CA MET A 532 9.87 -15.89 -20.35
C MET A 532 9.99 -14.90 -19.17
N ARG A 533 11.18 -14.89 -18.56
CA ARG A 533 11.53 -14.05 -17.41
C ARG A 533 12.80 -13.25 -17.66
N VAL A 534 12.89 -12.07 -17.05
CA VAL A 534 14.06 -11.18 -17.10
C VAL A 534 14.46 -10.73 -15.70
N SER A 535 15.75 -10.43 -15.51
CA SER A 535 16.28 -9.85 -14.29
C SER A 535 17.22 -8.70 -14.62
N THR A 536 17.31 -7.72 -13.75
CA THR A 536 18.39 -6.73 -13.83
C THR A 536 19.72 -7.31 -13.37
N GLU A 537 20.82 -6.88 -14.00
CA GLU A 537 22.20 -7.33 -13.69
C GLU A 537 22.78 -6.78 -12.38
#